data_AF-A0A4Y8I090-F1
#
_entry.id   AF-A0A4Y8I090-F1
#
_cell.length_a   1.000
_cell.length_b   1.000
_cell.length_c   1.000
_cell.angle_alpha   90.00
_cell.angle_beta   90.00
_cell.angle_gamma   90.00
#
_symmetry.space_group_name_H-M   'P 1'
#
loop_
_entity.id
_entity.type
_entity.pdbx_description
1 polymer ?
#
loop_
_entity_poly.entity_id
_entity_poly.type
_entity_poly.pdbx_seq_one_letter_code
_entity_poly.pdbx_strand_id
1 'polypeptide(L)'
;MDNKKKLYILWSNQDPVTAEKMVFMYALNGKLRKWWDEIIIIVWGGSTKLITESKQIQDKIKDLIKEGVEFSACKACAEQLGAVDVLEKLGIEVKYWGQPLTDIIQNGEKLITI
;
A
#
# COMPACT_ATOMS: atom_id res chain seq x y z
N MET A 1 -14.36 -9.46 20.89
CA MET A 1 -13.00 -9.30 20.35
C MET A 1 -13.09 -9.58 18.88
N ASP A 2 -12.98 -8.54 18.06
CA ASP A 2 -13.23 -8.67 16.63
C ASP A 2 -12.03 -9.40 16.00
N ASN A 3 -12.27 -10.65 15.60
CA ASN A 3 -11.25 -11.64 15.25
C ASN A 3 -10.75 -11.46 13.80
N LYS A 4 -10.78 -10.22 13.29
CA LYS A 4 -10.47 -9.91 11.89
C LYS A 4 -8.96 -10.00 11.64
N LYS A 5 -8.58 -10.81 10.66
CA LYS A 5 -7.20 -10.93 10.20
C LYS A 5 -6.87 -9.73 9.33
N LYS A 6 -6.22 -8.73 9.92
CA LYS A 6 -5.73 -7.54 9.24
C LYS A 6 -4.22 -7.60 9.03
N LEU A 7 -3.76 -7.20 7.84
CA LEU A 7 -2.36 -7.05 7.49
C LEU A 7 -2.08 -5.65 6.94
N TYR A 8 -0.98 -5.05 7.39
CA TYR A 8 -0.38 -3.87 6.79
C TYR A 8 0.89 -4.25 6.05
N ILE A 9 1.09 -3.67 4.87
CA ILE A 9 2.32 -3.78 4.11
C ILE A 9 2.86 -2.37 3.91
N LEU A 10 3.93 -2.02 4.62
CA LEU A 10 4.68 -0.80 4.38
C LEU A 10 5.59 -1.02 3.17
N TRP A 11 5.18 -0.50 2.01
CA TRP A 11 5.91 -0.62 0.77
C TRP A 11 6.71 0.67 0.52
N SER A 12 8.03 0.54 0.60
CA SER A 12 9.00 1.63 0.48
C SER A 12 10.02 1.46 -0.64
N ASN A 13 10.25 0.22 -1.06
CA ASN A 13 11.15 -0.14 -2.15
C ASN A 13 10.65 0.33 -3.53
N GLN A 14 11.59 0.73 -4.40
CA GLN A 14 11.36 1.21 -5.77
C GLN A 14 11.61 0.14 -6.87
N ASP A 15 11.96 -1.09 -6.49
CA ASP A 15 12.21 -2.20 -7.40
C ASP A 15 10.87 -2.75 -7.97
N PRO A 16 10.65 -2.66 -9.30
CA PRO A 16 9.40 -3.13 -9.90
C PRO A 16 9.16 -4.63 -9.73
N VAL A 17 10.24 -5.43 -9.67
CA VAL A 17 10.11 -6.88 -9.48
C VAL A 17 9.56 -7.18 -8.10
N THR A 18 10.08 -6.52 -7.06
CA THR A 18 9.60 -6.64 -5.68
C THR A 18 8.17 -6.14 -5.53
N ALA A 19 7.83 -5.01 -6.15
CA ALA A 19 6.46 -4.50 -6.15
C ALA A 19 5.49 -5.53 -6.75
N GLU A 20 5.80 -6.10 -7.92
CA GLU A 20 4.89 -7.01 -8.60
C GLU A 20 4.85 -8.41 -8.02
N LYS A 21 6.03 -8.99 -7.75
CA LYS A 21 6.18 -10.40 -7.42
C LYS A 21 6.14 -10.66 -5.92
N MET A 22 6.34 -9.65 -5.09
CA MET A 22 6.17 -9.77 -3.65
C MET A 22 4.92 -9.01 -3.20
N VAL A 23 4.94 -7.67 -3.26
CA VAL A 23 3.90 -6.82 -2.64
C VAL A 23 2.52 -7.10 -3.24
N PHE A 24 2.39 -6.96 -4.57
CA PHE A 24 1.09 -7.11 -5.24
C PHE A 24 0.63 -8.55 -5.30
N MET A 25 1.53 -9.47 -5.66
CA MET A 25 1.18 -10.89 -5.76
C MET A 25 0.71 -11.46 -4.42
N TYR A 26 1.39 -11.12 -3.32
CA TYR A 26 1.00 -11.59 -1.99
C TYR A 26 -0.30 -10.94 -1.51
N ALA A 27 -0.44 -9.62 -1.65
CA ALA A 27 -1.66 -8.92 -1.24
C ALA A 27 -2.90 -9.42 -2.00
N LEU A 28 -2.79 -9.54 -3.33
CA LEU A 28 -3.88 -10.03 -4.18
C LEU A 28 -4.29 -11.46 -3.80
N ASN A 29 -3.34 -12.39 -3.70
CA ASN A 29 -3.65 -13.76 -3.30
C ASN A 29 -4.18 -13.83 -1.87
N GLY A 30 -3.62 -13.03 -0.95
CA GLY A 30 -4.07 -12.96 0.43
C GLY A 30 -5.53 -12.55 0.55
N LYS A 31 -5.96 -11.59 -0.28
CA LYS A 31 -7.35 -11.15 -0.37
C LYS A 31 -8.24 -12.20 -1.04
N LEU A 32 -7.90 -12.65 -2.26
CA LEU A 32 -8.70 -13.60 -3.04
C LEU A 32 -8.88 -14.95 -2.33
N ARG A 33 -7.84 -15.43 -1.66
CA ARG A 33 -7.84 -16.71 -0.93
C ARG A 33 -8.29 -16.57 0.53
N LYS A 34 -8.70 -15.37 0.96
CA LYS A 34 -9.17 -15.09 2.32
C LYS A 34 -8.17 -15.50 3.41
N TRP A 35 -6.87 -15.31 3.14
CA TRP A 35 -5.83 -15.44 4.17
C TRP A 35 -5.92 -14.29 5.17
N TRP A 36 -6.26 -13.12 4.65
CA TRP A 36 -6.52 -11.90 5.39
C TRP A 36 -7.89 -11.36 5.02
N ASP A 37 -8.63 -10.87 6.01
CA ASP A 37 -9.91 -10.20 5.79
C ASP A 37 -9.66 -8.79 5.21
N GLU A 38 -8.61 -8.13 5.68
CA GLU A 38 -8.22 -6.78 5.33
C GLU A 38 -6.72 -6.70 5.07
N ILE A 39 -6.35 -6.07 3.96
CA ILE A 39 -4.96 -5.82 3.59
C ILE A 39 -4.86 -4.35 3.18
N ILE A 40 -4.00 -3.61 3.88
CA ILE A 40 -3.68 -2.21 3.56
C ILE A 40 -2.23 -2.13 3.11
N ILE A 41 -2.02 -1.68 1.88
CA ILE A 41 -0.70 -1.34 1.36
C ILE A 41 -0.44 0.16 1.62
N ILE A 42 0.57 0.43 2.44
CA ILE A 42 1.03 1.78 2.78
C ILE A 42 2.17 2.14 1.83
N VAL A 43 1.89 3.06 0.90
CA VAL A 43 2.86 3.62 -0.05
C VAL A 43 3.65 4.73 0.64
N TRP A 44 4.96 4.56 0.78
CA TRP A 44 5.81 5.56 1.42
C TRP A 44 7.21 5.60 0.80
N GLY A 45 7.67 6.77 0.36
CA GLY A 45 9.06 6.94 -0.09
C GLY A 45 9.26 6.47 -1.54
N GLY A 46 10.21 5.57 -1.78
CA GLY A 46 10.61 5.16 -3.14
C GLY A 46 9.46 4.55 -3.96
N SER A 47 8.54 3.85 -3.31
CA SER A 47 7.32 3.33 -3.94
C SER A 47 6.43 4.43 -4.53
N THR A 48 6.36 5.61 -3.89
CA THR A 48 5.61 6.77 -4.42
C THR A 48 6.15 7.19 -5.78
N LYS A 49 7.49 7.27 -5.91
CA LYS A 49 8.15 7.60 -7.17
C LYS A 49 7.89 6.54 -8.24
N LEU A 50 8.04 5.26 -7.90
CA LEU A 50 7.78 4.15 -8.82
C LEU A 50 6.34 4.19 -9.39
N ILE A 51 5.34 4.50 -8.55
CA ILE A 51 3.95 4.65 -9.01
C ILE A 51 3.82 5.80 -10.01
N THR A 52 4.44 6.95 -9.75
CA THR A 52 4.33 8.12 -10.62
C THR A 52 4.97 7.91 -11.99
N GLU A 53 6.01 7.09 -12.07
CA GLU A 53 6.81 6.89 -13.29
C GLU A 53 6.37 5.68 -14.14
N SER A 54 5.58 4.75 -13.57
CA SER A 54 5.24 3.49 -14.25
C SER A 54 3.73 3.28 -14.40
N LYS A 55 3.23 3.43 -15.63
CA LYS A 55 1.83 3.13 -15.96
C LYS A 55 1.47 1.67 -15.70
N GLN A 56 2.40 0.74 -15.91
CA GLN A 56 2.20 -0.68 -15.59
C GLN A 56 1.92 -0.89 -14.09
N ILE A 57 2.64 -0.18 -13.22
CA ILE A 57 2.41 -0.23 -11.77
C ILE A 57 1.05 0.38 -11.43
N GLN A 58 0.70 1.51 -12.03
CA GLN A 58 -0.61 2.16 -11.84
C GLN A 58 -1.78 1.26 -12.23
N ASP A 59 -1.68 0.57 -13.36
CA ASP A 59 -2.74 -0.33 -13.84
C ASP A 59 -2.89 -1.55 -12.92
N LYS A 60 -1.78 -2.11 -12.41
CA LYS A 60 -1.83 -3.18 -11.39
C LYS A 60 -2.49 -2.71 -10.09
N ILE A 61 -2.18 -1.50 -9.62
CA ILE A 61 -2.81 -0.95 -8.42
C ILE A 61 -4.32 -0.87 -8.59
N LYS A 62 -4.82 -0.40 -9.74
CA LYS A 62 -6.27 -0.36 -10.02
C LYS A 62 -6.88 -1.76 -9.96
N ASP A 63 -6.20 -2.77 -10.50
CA ASP A 63 -6.71 -4.15 -10.46
C ASP A 63 -6.74 -4.68 -9.02
N LEU A 64 -5.72 -4.40 -8.21
CA LEU A 64 -5.73 -4.78 -6.79
C LEU A 64 -6.84 -4.08 -5.99
N ILE A 65 -7.09 -2.80 -6.26
CA ILE A 65 -8.17 -2.03 -5.63
C ILE A 65 -9.54 -2.64 -5.98
N LYS A 66 -9.77 -3.03 -7.24
CA LYS A 66 -11.01 -3.70 -7.66
C LYS A 66 -11.26 -5.00 -6.90
N GLU A 67 -10.19 -5.73 -6.58
CA GLU A 67 -10.26 -6.99 -5.81
C GLU A 67 -10.33 -6.75 -4.28
N GLY A 68 -10.38 -5.49 -3.84
CA GLY A 68 -10.60 -5.11 -2.44
C GLY A 68 -9.34 -5.05 -1.58
N VAL A 69 -8.15 -4.91 -2.20
CA VAL A 69 -6.94 -4.50 -1.49
C VAL A 69 -6.96 -2.99 -1.31
N GLU A 70 -6.75 -2.52 -0.08
CA GLU A 70 -6.75 -1.10 0.22
C GLU A 70 -5.36 -0.50 0.03
N PHE A 71 -5.31 0.73 -0.48
CA PHE A 71 -4.08 1.48 -0.65
C PHE A 71 -4.20 2.83 0.05
N SER A 72 -3.14 3.20 0.75
CA SER A 72 -2.98 4.55 1.29
C SER A 72 -1.54 5.01 1.16
N ALA A 73 -1.31 6.31 1.04
CA ALA A 73 0.00 6.89 0.82
C ALA A 73 0.34 7.99 1.82
N CYS A 74 1.62 8.09 2.18
CA CYS A 74 2.14 9.16 3.02
C CYS A 74 2.03 10.53 2.32
N LYS A 75 1.16 11.39 2.84
CA LYS A 75 0.90 12.74 2.32
C LYS A 75 2.14 13.61 2.24
N ALA A 76 2.96 13.64 3.29
CA ALA A 76 4.19 14.43 3.29
C ALA A 76 5.16 14.01 2.17
N CYS A 77 5.31 12.70 1.92
CA CYS A 77 6.11 12.21 0.80
C CYS A 77 5.46 12.53 -0.55
N ALA A 78 4.14 12.36 -0.67
CA ALA A 78 3.42 12.66 -1.89
C ALA A 78 3.51 14.15 -2.27
N GLU A 79 3.42 15.06 -1.29
CA GLU A 79 3.59 16.51 -1.50
C GLU A 79 5.01 16.84 -1.99
N GLN A 80 6.03 16.30 -1.31
CA GLN A 80 7.44 16.53 -1.68
C GLN A 80 7.81 15.97 -3.06
N LEU A 81 7.15 14.90 -3.50
CA LEU A 81 7.37 14.27 -4.80
C LEU A 81 6.41 14.76 -5.89
N GLY A 82 5.50 15.69 -5.59
CA GLY A 82 4.49 16.17 -6.55
C GLY A 82 3.52 15.08 -7.02
N ALA A 83 3.29 14.07 -6.18
CA ALA A 83 2.58 12.84 -6.53
C ALA A 83 1.11 12.79 -6.07
N VAL A 84 0.65 13.77 -5.28
CA VAL A 84 -0.70 13.77 -4.66
C VAL A 84 -1.79 13.50 -5.68
N ASP A 85 -1.88 14.32 -6.72
CA ASP A 85 -2.92 14.18 -7.76
C ASP A 85 -2.88 12.82 -8.47
N VAL A 86 -1.69 12.27 -8.71
CA VAL A 86 -1.52 10.98 -9.39
C VAL A 86 -2.06 9.87 -8.49
N LEU A 87 -1.70 9.89 -7.21
CA LEU A 87 -2.13 8.88 -6.23
C LEU A 87 -3.66 8.92 -6.02
N GLU A 88 -4.22 10.11 -5.82
CA GLU A 88 -5.66 10.27 -5.60
C GLU A 88 -6.48 9.84 -6.84
N LYS A 89 -6.01 10.15 -8.06
CA LYS A 89 -6.65 9.68 -9.30
C LYS A 89 -6.62 8.16 -9.48
N LEU A 90 -5.71 7.46 -8.80
CA LEU A 90 -5.67 6.00 -8.78
C LEU A 90 -6.61 5.39 -7.73
N GLY A 91 -7.26 6.22 -6.91
CA GLY A 91 -8.10 5.77 -5.79
C GLY A 91 -7.30 5.43 -4.53
N ILE A 92 -6.06 5.93 -4.41
CA ILE A 92 -5.22 5.75 -3.22
C ILE A 92 -5.56 6.84 -2.21
N GLU A 93 -5.84 6.46 -0.95
CA GLU A 93 -6.07 7.43 0.13
C GLU A 93 -4.76 8.14 0.52
N VAL A 94 -4.67 9.47 0.39
CA VAL A 94 -3.48 10.23 0.78
C VAL A 94 -3.66 10.87 2.16
N LYS A 95 -2.88 10.43 3.15
CA LYS A 95 -2.95 10.95 4.54
C LYS A 95 -1.60 10.99 5.24
N TYR A 96 -1.51 11.71 6.35
CA TYR A 96 -0.29 11.72 7.17
C TYR A 96 -0.16 10.39 7.92
N TRP A 97 0.89 9.63 7.60
CA TRP A 97 1.10 8.27 8.11
C TRP A 97 1.98 8.16 9.37
N GLY A 98 2.57 9.25 9.86
CA GLY A 98 3.45 9.23 11.03
C GLY A 98 2.80 8.63 12.29
N GLN A 99 1.67 9.21 12.73
CA GLN A 99 0.94 8.69 13.89
C GLN A 99 0.31 7.31 13.62
N PRO A 100 -0.43 7.08 12.51
CA PRO A 100 -1.02 5.77 12.25
C PRO A 100 0.00 4.62 12.19
N LEU A 101 1.19 4.83 11.59
CA LEU A 101 2.25 3.82 11.59
C LEU A 101 2.79 3.55 13.00
N THR A 102 2.94 4.60 13.81
CA THR A 102 3.36 4.46 15.22
C THR A 102 2.37 3.60 16.00
N ASP A 103 1.07 3.84 15.82
CA ASP A 103 0.01 3.10 16.50
C ASP A 103 0.03 1.61 16.08
N ILE A 104 0.14 1.30 14.78
CA ILE A 104 0.25 -0.07 14.27
C ILE A 104 1.40 -0.83 14.95
N ILE A 105 2.57 -0.20 15.06
CA ILE A 105 3.75 -0.81 15.64
C ILE A 105 3.58 -1.01 17.15
N GLN A 106 3.12 0.03 17.87
CA GLN A 106 2.93 -0.03 19.33
C GLN A 106 1.85 -1.04 19.74
N ASN A 107 0.82 -1.23 18.91
CA ASN A 107 -0.24 -2.20 19.13
C ASN A 107 0.16 -3.64 18.74
N GLY A 108 1.36 -3.84 18.16
CA GLY A 108 1.80 -5.16 17.71
C GLY A 108 0.96 -5.72 16.56
N GLU A 109 0.35 -4.85 15.76
CA GLU A 109 -0.42 -5.25 14.59
C GLU A 109 0.49 -5.90 13.53
N LYS A 110 -0.10 -6.70 12.63
CA LYS A 110 0.67 -7.43 11.62
C LYS A 110 1.14 -6.47 10.55
N LEU A 111 2.45 -6.19 10.56
CA LEU A 111 3.11 -5.30 9.62
C LEU A 111 4.26 -6.04 8.93
N ILE A 112 4.30 -5.96 7.60
CA ILE A 112 5.47 -6.35 6.80
C ILE A 112 6.05 -5.08 6.19
N THR A 113 7.38 -4.90 6.27
CA THR A 113 8.08 -3.76 5.68
C THR A 113 8.91 -4.23 4.50
N ILE A 114 8.68 -3.63 3.33
CA ILE A 114 9.25 -4.05 2.04
C ILE A 114 9.94 -2.87 1.33
#